data_AF-A0AAJ7ULG7-F1
#
_entry.id   AF-A0AAJ7ULG7-F1
#
_cell.length_a   1.000
_cell.length_b   1.000
_cell.length_c   1.000
_cell.angle_alpha   90.00
_cell.angle_beta   90.00
_cell.angle_gamma   90.00
#
_symmetry.space_group_name_H-M   'P 1'
#
loop_
_entity.id
_entity.type
_entity.pdbx_description
1 polymer ?
#
loop_
_entity_poly.entity_id
_entity_poly.type
_entity_poly.pdbx_seq_one_letter_code
_entity_poly.pdbx_strand_id
1 'polypeptide(L)'
;MTLEGHDTAEELNCKEIIEELSRVLRRHPGLRNILPITTAKVPIVKFEHRSTALEGDISLYNTLAQHNTRMLATYAQLDPRVQILGYTLKVFAKVCDIGDASRGSLSSYGYILMLLYFLQQRQPPVVPVLQQLYEGADQGKPPPVVSVDGWNAYYFSDIKQLVTITN
;
A
#
# COMPACT_ATOMS: atom_id res chain seq x y z
N MET A 1 8.57 -6.79 6.28
CA MET A 1 10.03 -7.00 6.43
C MET A 1 10.50 -8.00 5.39
N THR A 2 11.72 -7.81 4.91
CA THR A 2 12.48 -8.76 4.08
C THR A 2 13.67 -9.24 4.90
N LEU A 3 14.15 -10.46 4.66
CA LEU A 3 15.30 -11.03 5.34
C LEU A 3 16.54 -10.88 4.45
N GLU A 4 17.68 -10.60 5.09
CA GLU A 4 18.96 -10.49 4.39
C GLU A 4 19.34 -11.83 3.76
N GLY A 5 19.83 -11.79 2.52
CA GLY A 5 20.16 -13.00 1.75
C GLY A 5 18.99 -13.69 1.06
N HIS A 6 17.76 -13.17 1.17
CA HIS A 6 16.57 -13.73 0.52
C HIS A 6 15.76 -12.65 -0.21
N ASP A 7 15.74 -12.71 -1.55
CA ASP A 7 15.01 -11.74 -2.39
C ASP A 7 13.49 -11.96 -2.36
N THR A 8 13.04 -13.20 -2.15
CA THR A 8 11.61 -13.58 -2.10
C THR A 8 11.30 -14.44 -0.88
N ALA A 9 10.01 -14.68 -0.65
CA ALA A 9 9.53 -15.55 0.43
C ALA A 9 9.38 -17.03 0.02
N GLU A 10 9.72 -17.41 -1.22
CA GLU A 10 9.40 -18.73 -1.79
C GLU A 10 10.04 -19.90 -1.03
N GLU A 11 11.25 -19.69 -0.50
CA GLU A 11 11.99 -20.71 0.27
C GLU A 11 11.80 -20.56 1.78
N LEU A 12 10.98 -19.61 2.22
CA LEU A 12 10.83 -19.28 3.64
C LEU A 12 9.57 -19.90 4.24
N ASN A 13 9.73 -20.53 5.40
CA ASN A 13 8.59 -20.90 6.24
C ASN A 13 8.02 -19.66 6.94
N CYS A 14 7.24 -18.87 6.19
CA CYS A 14 6.67 -17.60 6.65
C CYS A 14 5.85 -17.74 7.94
N LYS A 15 5.18 -18.88 8.12
CA LYS A 15 4.41 -19.15 9.34
C LYS A 15 5.32 -19.27 10.56
N GLU A 16 6.36 -20.07 10.47
CA GLU A 16 7.33 -20.27 11.55
C GLU A 16 8.05 -18.96 11.89
N ILE A 17 8.46 -18.19 10.88
CA ILE A 17 9.09 -16.87 11.08
C ILE A 17 8.13 -15.91 11.82
N ILE A 18 6.85 -15.87 11.47
CA ILE A 18 5.85 -15.05 12.17
C ILE A 18 5.67 -15.50 13.63
N GLU A 19 5.66 -16.81 13.88
CA GLU A 19 5.55 -17.35 15.24
C GLU A 19 6.78 -17.01 16.09
N GLU A 20 7.98 -17.13 15.52
CA GLU A 20 9.24 -16.74 16.16
C GLU A 20 9.30 -15.24 16.44
N LEU A 21 8.98 -14.42 15.44
CA LEU A 21 8.88 -12.96 15.58
C LEU A 21 7.92 -12.61 16.72
N SER A 22 6.77 -13.28 16.80
CA SER A 22 5.81 -13.07 17.88
C SER A 22 6.41 -13.40 19.26
N ARG A 23 7.26 -14.42 19.39
CA ARG A 23 7.98 -14.72 20.66
C ARG A 23 8.96 -13.61 21.01
N VAL A 24 9.68 -13.05 20.04
CA VAL A 24 10.62 -11.95 20.25
C VAL A 24 9.87 -10.67 20.68
N LEU A 25 8.81 -10.29 19.96
CA LEU A 25 8.03 -9.08 20.26
C LEU A 25 7.38 -9.12 21.65
N ARG A 26 6.97 -10.29 22.14
CA ARG A 26 6.45 -10.45 23.51
C ARG A 26 7.45 -10.07 24.61
N ARG A 27 8.76 -10.14 24.33
CA ARG A 27 9.81 -9.76 25.28
C ARG A 27 10.12 -8.26 25.25
N HIS A 28 9.61 -7.53 24.25
CA HIS A 28 9.90 -6.11 24.11
C HIS A 28 9.08 -5.28 25.11
N PRO A 29 9.72 -4.50 26.01
CA PRO A 29 9.01 -3.82 27.09
C PRO A 29 8.03 -2.75 26.59
N GLY A 30 8.30 -2.17 25.43
CA GLY A 30 7.45 -1.15 24.79
C GLY A 30 6.21 -1.68 24.07
N LEU A 31 6.03 -3.00 23.95
CA LEU A 31 4.92 -3.59 23.19
C LEU A 31 3.94 -4.34 24.11
N ARG A 32 2.68 -4.39 23.68
CA ARG A 32 1.61 -5.20 24.28
C ARG A 32 0.69 -5.76 23.19
N ASN A 33 -0.26 -6.61 23.59
CA ASN A 33 -1.29 -7.15 22.70
C ASN A 33 -0.71 -7.83 21.43
N ILE A 34 0.35 -8.62 21.60
CA ILE A 34 1.01 -9.32 20.50
C ILE A 34 0.13 -10.46 19.99
N LEU A 35 -0.35 -10.36 18.76
CA LEU A 35 -1.24 -11.33 18.13
C LEU A 35 -0.70 -11.78 16.76
N PRO A 36 -0.15 -13.00 16.63
CA PRO A 36 0.19 -13.56 15.34
C PRO A 36 -1.09 -13.99 14.58
N ILE A 37 -1.18 -13.63 13.30
CA ILE A 37 -2.25 -14.05 12.38
C ILE A 37 -1.58 -14.74 11.19
N THR A 38 -1.46 -16.07 11.29
CA THR A 38 -0.73 -16.89 10.31
C THR A 38 -1.62 -17.49 9.22
N THR A 39 -2.94 -17.40 9.36
CA THR A 39 -3.92 -18.00 8.44
C THR A 39 -4.40 -17.05 7.35
N ALA A 40 -4.05 -15.75 7.45
CA ALA A 40 -4.38 -14.76 6.43
C ALA A 40 -3.52 -14.96 5.18
N LYS A 41 -4.00 -14.44 4.03
CA LYS A 41 -3.25 -14.46 2.76
C LYS A 41 -1.84 -13.87 2.90
N VAL A 42 -1.70 -12.83 3.71
CA VAL A 42 -0.41 -12.26 4.11
C VAL A 42 -0.29 -12.46 5.61
N PRO A 43 0.56 -13.39 6.09
CA PRO A 43 0.80 -13.59 7.50
C PRO A 43 1.36 -12.33 8.18
N ILE A 44 0.82 -11.99 9.35
CA ILE A 44 1.22 -10.81 10.11
C ILE A 44 1.37 -11.08 11.61
N VAL A 45 2.14 -10.24 12.30
CA VAL A 45 2.03 -10.07 13.76
C VAL A 45 1.46 -8.69 14.05
N LYS A 46 0.29 -8.64 14.67
CA LYS A 46 -0.26 -7.41 15.24
C LYS A 46 0.37 -7.12 16.59
N PHE A 47 0.56 -5.85 16.91
CA PHE A 47 1.03 -5.38 18.19
C PHE A 47 0.48 -4.01 18.51
N GLU A 48 0.57 -3.61 19.77
CA GLU A 48 0.29 -2.25 20.20
C GLU A 48 1.52 -1.67 20.91
N HIS A 49 1.93 -0.47 20.50
CA HIS A 49 3.03 0.26 21.12
C HIS A 49 2.52 1.05 22.33
N ARG A 50 3.07 0.75 23.51
CA ARG A 50 2.53 1.19 24.81
C ARG A 50 2.49 2.70 24.99
N SER A 51 3.55 3.41 24.61
CA SER A 51 3.66 4.85 24.89
C SER A 51 2.80 5.71 23.96
N THR A 52 2.52 5.23 22.75
CA THR A 52 1.71 5.96 21.76
C THR A 52 0.30 5.42 21.62
N ALA A 53 -0.01 4.27 22.22
CA ALA A 53 -1.26 3.51 22.01
C ALA A 53 -1.57 3.25 20.52
N LEU A 54 -0.52 3.18 19.69
CA LEU A 54 -0.67 2.90 18.26
C LEU A 54 -0.61 1.40 18.02
N GLU A 55 -1.58 0.91 17.26
CA GLU A 55 -1.56 -0.43 16.72
C GLU A 55 -0.67 -0.48 15.47
N GLY A 56 -0.01 -1.61 15.27
CA GLY A 56 0.83 -1.86 14.11
C GLY A 56 0.82 -3.33 13.72
N ASP A 57 1.06 -3.58 12.44
CA ASP A 57 1.13 -4.90 11.85
C ASP A 57 2.51 -5.08 11.19
N ILE A 58 3.18 -6.20 11.47
CA ILE A 58 4.39 -6.61 10.74
C ILE A 58 4.07 -7.78 9.83
N SER A 59 4.19 -7.57 8.52
CA SER A 59 4.08 -8.62 7.49
C SER A 59 5.44 -9.04 6.93
N LEU A 60 5.57 -10.29 6.48
CA LEU A 60 6.72 -10.78 5.72
C LEU A 60 6.53 -10.55 4.21
N TYR A 61 7.58 -10.10 3.52
CA TYR A 61 7.68 -10.04 2.06
C TYR A 61 6.50 -9.41 1.30
N ASN A 62 5.80 -8.46 1.92
CA ASN A 62 4.72 -7.71 1.25
C ASN A 62 5.30 -6.59 0.37
N THR A 63 6.11 -6.96 -0.61
CA THR A 63 6.87 -6.07 -1.51
C THR A 63 5.92 -5.27 -2.41
N LEU A 64 4.88 -5.90 -2.96
CA LEU A 64 3.82 -5.23 -3.73
C LEU A 64 3.13 -4.10 -2.95
N ALA A 65 2.87 -4.28 -1.65
CA ALA A 65 2.29 -3.21 -0.83
C ALA A 65 3.24 -2.00 -0.70
N GLN A 66 4.55 -2.22 -0.71
CA GLN A 66 5.52 -1.11 -0.70
C GLN A 66 5.46 -0.33 -2.01
N HIS A 67 5.38 -1.01 -3.16
CA HIS A 67 5.22 -0.37 -4.47
C HIS A 67 3.93 0.44 -4.55
N ASN A 68 2.81 -0.14 -4.15
CA ASN A 68 1.52 0.56 -4.12
C ASN A 68 1.54 1.77 -3.18
N THR A 69 2.20 1.66 -2.02
CA THR A 69 2.34 2.79 -1.08
C THR A 69 3.10 3.96 -1.71
N ARG A 70 4.20 3.68 -2.43
CA ARG A 70 4.97 4.72 -3.15
C ARG A 70 4.15 5.33 -4.30
N MET A 71 3.38 4.52 -5.03
CA MET A 71 2.49 5.01 -6.09
C MET A 71 1.40 5.93 -5.53
N LEU A 72 0.72 5.54 -4.43
CA LEU A 72 -0.27 6.38 -3.77
C LEU A 72 0.34 7.68 -3.24
N ALA A 73 1.56 7.63 -2.71
CA ALA A 73 2.28 8.83 -2.28
C ALA A 73 2.60 9.76 -3.46
N THR A 74 2.87 9.20 -4.65
CA THR A 74 3.09 9.99 -5.88
C THR A 74 1.81 10.69 -6.30
N TYR A 75 0.67 10.00 -6.33
CA TYR A 75 -0.64 10.62 -6.58
C TYR A 75 -0.96 11.73 -5.58
N ALA A 76 -0.71 11.49 -4.30
CA ALA A 76 -0.96 12.47 -3.24
C ALA A 76 -0.08 13.73 -3.36
N GLN A 77 1.07 13.65 -4.00
CA GLN A 77 1.96 14.80 -4.25
C GLN A 77 1.63 15.54 -5.55
N LEU A 78 0.94 14.88 -6.48
CA LEU A 78 0.64 15.44 -7.79
C LEU A 78 -0.38 16.58 -7.73
N ASP A 79 -1.42 16.43 -6.90
CA ASP A 79 -2.47 17.44 -6.74
C ASP A 79 -3.02 17.45 -5.30
N PRO A 80 -3.10 18.62 -4.63
CA PRO A 80 -3.62 18.73 -3.27
C PRO A 80 -5.03 18.17 -3.07
N ARG A 81 -5.87 18.20 -4.11
CA ARG A 81 -7.25 17.68 -4.07
C ARG A 81 -7.28 16.17 -3.80
N VAL A 82 -6.25 15.42 -4.22
CA VAL A 82 -6.14 13.99 -3.93
C VAL A 82 -6.07 13.75 -2.42
N GLN A 83 -5.25 14.53 -1.71
CA GLN A 83 -5.13 14.42 -0.26
C GLN A 83 -6.43 14.84 0.42
N ILE A 84 -6.98 16.01 0.06
CA ILE A 84 -8.20 16.56 0.68
C ILE A 84 -9.38 15.59 0.55
N LEU A 85 -9.61 15.06 -0.67
CA LEU A 85 -10.67 14.10 -0.92
C LEU A 85 -10.37 12.74 -0.27
N GLY A 86 -9.10 12.32 -0.25
CA GLY A 86 -8.68 11.09 0.41
C GLY A 86 -8.96 11.09 1.91
N TYR A 87 -8.66 12.20 2.61
CA TYR A 87 -9.01 12.38 4.02
C TYR A 87 -10.52 12.43 4.22
N THR A 88 -11.23 13.22 3.40
CA THR A 88 -12.70 13.30 3.46
C THR A 88 -13.36 11.93 3.33
N LEU A 89 -12.93 11.14 2.34
CA LEU A 89 -13.49 9.81 2.09
C LEU A 89 -13.17 8.83 3.22
N LYS A 90 -11.97 8.89 3.79
CA LYS A 90 -11.61 8.08 4.96
C LYS A 90 -12.46 8.42 6.18
N VAL A 91 -12.67 9.71 6.45
CA VAL A 91 -13.54 10.16 7.56
C VAL A 91 -14.97 9.69 7.31
N PHE A 92 -15.49 9.85 6.09
CA PHE A 92 -16.81 9.35 5.71
C PHE A 92 -16.95 7.84 5.96
N ALA A 93 -16.03 7.03 5.44
CA ALA A 93 -16.06 5.58 5.60
C ALA A 93 -15.99 5.15 7.07
N LYS A 94 -15.23 5.89 7.90
CA LYS A 94 -15.13 5.66 9.34
C LYS A 94 -16.45 5.99 10.06
N VAL A 95 -17.05 7.15 9.77
CA VAL A 95 -18.31 7.59 10.40
C VAL A 95 -19.47 6.65 10.04
N CYS A 96 -19.46 6.11 8.82
CA CYS A 96 -20.45 5.13 8.37
C CYS A 96 -20.17 3.68 8.83
N ASP A 97 -19.07 3.43 9.56
CA ASP A 97 -18.61 2.07 9.97
C ASP A 97 -18.46 1.08 8.79
N ILE A 98 -17.95 1.57 7.65
CA ILE A 98 -17.75 0.78 6.40
C ILE A 98 -16.28 0.68 5.97
N GLY A 99 -15.34 1.08 6.82
CA GLY A 99 -13.90 1.15 6.52
C GLY A 99 -13.02 0.01 7.05
N ASP A 100 -13.60 -1.09 7.55
CA ASP A 100 -12.90 -2.21 8.18
C ASP A 100 -13.11 -3.55 7.44
N ALA A 101 -12.12 -3.92 6.62
CA ALA A 101 -12.14 -5.18 5.88
C ALA A 101 -12.13 -6.43 6.76
N SER A 102 -11.63 -6.35 8.00
CA SER A 102 -11.66 -7.50 8.92
C SER A 102 -13.07 -7.81 9.42
N ARG A 103 -13.98 -6.83 9.33
CA ARG A 103 -15.41 -6.94 9.67
C ARG A 103 -16.31 -7.08 8.44
N GLY A 104 -15.74 -7.34 7.27
CA GLY A 104 -16.48 -7.63 6.03
C GLY A 104 -16.83 -6.41 5.16
N SER A 105 -16.38 -5.20 5.51
CA SER A 105 -16.53 -4.02 4.65
C SER A 105 -15.31 -3.81 3.74
N LEU A 106 -15.20 -2.66 3.08
CA LEU A 106 -14.02 -2.33 2.28
C LEU A 106 -12.87 -1.81 3.15
N SER A 107 -11.63 -2.09 2.73
CA SER A 107 -10.45 -1.50 3.37
C SER A 107 -10.31 -0.02 3.01
N SER A 108 -9.63 0.74 3.87
CA SER A 108 -9.24 2.13 3.56
C SER A 108 -8.47 2.25 2.24
N TYR A 109 -7.65 1.24 1.90
CA TYR A 109 -6.96 1.18 0.62
C TYR A 109 -7.93 1.07 -0.56
N GLY A 110 -8.96 0.23 -0.45
CA GLY A 110 -10.01 0.09 -1.47
C GLY A 110 -10.72 1.41 -1.77
N TYR A 111 -11.09 2.18 -0.74
CA TYR A 111 -11.68 3.51 -0.92
C TYR A 111 -10.74 4.49 -1.64
N ILE A 112 -9.45 4.47 -1.33
CA ILE A 112 -8.48 5.33 -2.02
C ILE A 112 -8.33 4.96 -3.49
N LEU A 113 -8.37 3.67 -3.84
CA LEU A 113 -8.38 3.26 -5.25
C LEU A 113 -9.64 3.74 -5.98
N MET A 114 -10.81 3.64 -5.35
CA MET A 114 -12.06 4.17 -5.92
C MET A 114 -11.99 5.69 -6.17
N LEU A 115 -11.40 6.43 -5.22
CA LEU A 115 -11.18 7.86 -5.38
C LEU A 115 -10.25 8.17 -6.54
N LEU A 116 -9.10 7.49 -6.63
CA LEU A 116 -8.15 7.72 -7.72
C LEU A 116 -8.78 7.42 -9.08
N TYR A 117 -9.52 6.31 -9.20
CA TYR A 117 -10.27 5.99 -10.40
C TYR A 117 -11.27 7.11 -10.75
N PHE A 118 -12.05 7.59 -9.79
CA PHE A 118 -12.99 8.70 -10.02
C PHE A 118 -12.27 9.96 -10.55
N LEU A 119 -11.12 10.30 -9.97
CA LEU A 119 -10.32 11.47 -10.36
C LEU A 119 -9.69 11.32 -11.76
N GLN A 120 -9.28 10.11 -12.14
CA GLN A 120 -8.79 9.79 -13.49
C GLN A 120 -9.89 9.91 -14.56
N GLN A 121 -11.15 9.62 -14.21
CA GLN A 121 -12.29 9.65 -15.11
C GLN A 121 -13.01 11.02 -15.18
N ARG A 122 -12.44 12.09 -14.58
CA ARG A 122 -13.00 13.44 -14.71
C ARG A 122 -12.76 13.99 -16.13
N GLN A 123 -13.54 15.00 -16.51
CA GLN A 123 -13.35 15.73 -17.77
C GLN A 123 -13.19 17.23 -17.46
N PRO A 124 -11.96 17.77 -17.49
CA PRO A 124 -10.69 17.07 -17.70
C PRO A 124 -10.28 16.18 -16.50
N PRO A 125 -9.40 15.17 -16.71
CA PRO A 125 -8.88 14.34 -15.62
C PRO A 125 -8.17 15.18 -14.56
N VAL A 126 -8.35 14.84 -13.28
CA VAL A 126 -7.67 15.53 -12.17
C VAL A 126 -6.26 14.97 -11.94
N VAL A 127 -6.09 13.67 -12.15
CA VAL A 127 -4.79 12.99 -12.15
C VAL A 127 -4.74 12.01 -13.32
N PRO A 128 -3.56 11.72 -13.89
CA PRO A 128 -3.40 10.76 -14.97
C PRO A 128 -3.40 9.31 -14.44
N VAL A 129 -3.25 8.35 -15.34
CA VAL A 129 -2.93 6.96 -14.99
C VAL A 129 -1.41 6.79 -15.02
N LEU A 130 -0.74 6.83 -13.86
CA LEU A 130 0.73 6.81 -13.78
C LEU A 130 1.37 5.58 -14.44
N GLN A 131 0.65 4.46 -14.49
CA GLN A 131 1.12 3.22 -15.13
C GLN A 131 1.11 3.28 -16.67
N GLN A 132 0.41 4.27 -17.25
CA GLN A 132 0.32 4.49 -18.70
C GLN A 132 1.24 5.62 -19.18
N LEU A 133 1.95 6.28 -18.26
CA LEU A 133 2.87 7.35 -18.60
C LEU A 133 4.27 6.78 -18.82
N TYR A 134 4.67 6.64 -20.08
CA TYR A 134 6.01 6.20 -20.46
C TYR A 134 6.30 6.59 -21.92
N GLU A 135 7.59 6.61 -22.28
CA GLU A 135 8.01 6.97 -23.64
C GLU A 135 7.48 5.99 -24.69
N GLY A 136 6.75 6.52 -25.67
CA GLY A 136 6.14 5.73 -26.74
C GLY A 136 4.84 5.03 -26.36
N ALA A 137 4.19 5.40 -25.24
CA ALA A 137 2.83 4.95 -24.91
C ALA A 137 1.85 5.23 -26.07
N ASP A 138 1.88 6.43 -26.65
CA ASP A 138 1.03 6.81 -27.80
C ASP A 138 1.33 6.01 -29.08
N GLN A 139 2.49 5.36 -29.14
CA GLN A 139 2.91 4.51 -30.26
C GLN A 139 2.57 3.02 -30.01
N GLY A 140 1.87 2.71 -28.91
CA GLY A 140 1.52 1.34 -28.53
C GLY A 140 2.70 0.50 -28.04
N LYS A 141 3.81 1.13 -27.62
CA LYS A 141 4.93 0.39 -27.01
C LYS A 141 4.48 -0.26 -25.69
N PRO A 142 5.03 -1.41 -25.31
CA PRO A 142 4.78 -1.97 -23.99
C PRO A 142 5.37 -1.06 -22.89
N PRO A 143 4.74 -1.01 -21.71
CA PRO A 143 5.30 -0.27 -20.58
C PRO A 143 6.64 -0.88 -20.14
N PRO A 144 7.53 -0.09 -19.52
CA PRO A 144 8.69 -0.63 -18.83
C PRO A 144 8.28 -1.69 -17.79
N VAL A 145 9.16 -2.67 -17.57
CA VAL A 145 8.89 -3.80 -16.66
C VAL A 145 9.66 -3.61 -15.37
N VAL A 146 8.92 -3.51 -14.26
CA VAL A 146 9.45 -3.60 -12.89
C VAL A 146 8.82 -4.83 -12.26
N SER A 147 9.50 -5.98 -12.33
CA SER A 147 8.95 -7.26 -11.85
C SER A 147 8.99 -7.35 -10.32
N VAL A 148 7.84 -7.56 -9.70
CA VAL A 148 7.69 -7.81 -8.25
C VAL A 148 6.67 -8.92 -8.08
N ASP A 149 7.09 -10.05 -7.48
CA ASP A 149 6.24 -11.23 -7.26
C ASP A 149 5.45 -11.68 -8.51
N GLY A 150 6.07 -11.58 -9.70
CA GLY A 150 5.47 -11.95 -10.99
C GLY A 150 4.56 -10.89 -11.61
N TRP A 151 4.43 -9.70 -11.02
CA TRP A 151 3.64 -8.59 -11.54
C TRP A 151 4.52 -7.44 -12.04
N ASN A 152 4.08 -6.74 -13.08
CA ASN A 152 4.69 -5.46 -13.46
C ASN A 152 4.20 -4.35 -12.52
N ALA A 153 5.07 -3.93 -11.60
CA ALA A 153 4.85 -2.86 -10.63
C ALA A 153 5.33 -1.48 -11.12
N TYR A 154 5.55 -1.32 -12.43
CA TYR A 154 5.94 -0.05 -13.02
C TYR A 154 4.86 1.03 -12.86
N TYR A 155 5.29 2.24 -12.54
CA TYR A 155 4.53 3.47 -12.70
C TYR A 155 5.49 4.65 -12.86
N PHE A 156 5.06 5.70 -13.54
CA PHE A 156 5.85 6.93 -13.66
C PHE A 156 5.91 7.66 -12.32
N SER A 157 7.12 7.87 -11.80
CA SER A 157 7.36 8.38 -10.45
C SER A 157 8.06 9.75 -10.40
N ASP A 158 8.53 10.30 -11.54
CA ASP A 158 9.17 11.62 -11.57
C ASP A 158 8.12 12.74 -11.52
N ILE A 159 7.83 13.22 -10.33
CA ILE A 159 6.83 14.28 -10.09
C ILE A 159 7.18 15.58 -10.83
N LYS A 160 8.47 15.92 -10.98
CA LYS A 160 8.86 17.18 -11.64
C LYS A 160 8.46 17.18 -13.10
N GLN A 161 8.64 16.05 -13.76
CA GLN A 161 8.20 15.86 -15.14
C GLN A 161 6.68 15.80 -15.24
N LEU A 162 5.98 15.17 -14.27
CA LEU A 162 4.52 15.10 -14.26
C LEU A 162 3.83 16.47 -14.23
N VAL A 163 4.29 17.38 -13.36
CA VAL A 163 3.69 18.72 -13.23
C VAL A 163 3.81 19.53 -14.52
N THR A 164 4.80 19.21 -15.36
CA THR A 164 4.99 19.87 -16.67
C THR A 164 4.04 19.32 -17.74
N ILE A 165 3.58 18.07 -17.58
CA ILE A 165 2.72 17.36 -18.54
C ILE A 165 1.23 17.57 -18.22
N THR A 166 0.87 17.84 -16.96
CA THR A 166 -0.54 17.98 -16.52
C THR A 166 -1.05 19.41 -16.41
N ASN A 167 -0.21 20.43 -16.62
CA ASN A 167 -0.60 21.86 -16.67
C ASN A 167 -0.61 22.36 -18.12
#